data_AF-A0A352RYF2-F1
#
_entry.id   AF-A0A352RYF2-F1
#
_cell.length_a   1.000
_cell.length_b   1.000
_cell.length_c   1.000
_cell.angle_alpha   90.00
_cell.angle_beta   90.00
_cell.angle_gamma   90.00
#
_symmetry.space_group_name_H-M   'P 1'
#
loop_
_entity.id
_entity.type
_entity.pdbx_description
1 polymer ?
#
loop_
_entity_poly.entity_id
_entity_poly.type
_entity_poly.pdbx_seq_one_letter_code
_entity_poly.pdbx_strand_id
1 'polypeptide(L)'
;CSSDLVYDFRAALSPSGWTFPVPLAKRKTGWQFDLAAGEQEIRRRRIGRNELVAMDTLLQLADAQQRYAEQIGNGKYAHQLVSTPGKTNGLYWPSASAENDSPLGPDALAMGPEVPPEEAFYGYRYRIIAPPEGSDAKFAFIAWPARYGASGIHSFMVDSERRFYERDLGKSTGTRAGAMRAFSPEGWERAADR
;
A
#
# COMPACT_ATOMS: atom_id res chain seq x y z
N CYS A 1 -1.78 3.25 44.82
CA CYS A 1 -3.05 2.52 44.66
C CYS A 1 -4.02 3.38 43.84
N SER A 2 -4.08 3.18 42.53
CA SER A 2 -5.31 3.34 41.73
C SER A 2 -4.95 2.80 40.34
N SER A 3 -5.33 1.55 40.10
CA SER A 3 -5.32 0.97 38.77
C SER A 3 -6.45 1.60 37.98
N ASP A 4 -6.13 2.48 37.03
CA ASP A 4 -7.09 2.93 36.03
C ASP A 4 -7.46 1.74 35.15
N LEU A 5 -8.53 1.06 35.54
CA LEU A 5 -9.18 0.04 34.73
C LEU A 5 -9.85 0.74 33.54
N VAL A 6 -9.13 0.80 32.41
CA VAL A 6 -9.72 1.14 31.13
C VAL A 6 -10.58 -0.04 30.71
N TYR A 7 -11.88 0.06 30.93
CA TYR A 7 -12.85 -0.90 30.41
C TYR A 7 -13.10 -0.59 28.92
N ASP A 8 -12.68 -1.48 28.01
CA ASP A 8 -13.01 -1.42 26.58
C ASP A 8 -14.45 -1.92 26.38
N PHE A 9 -15.42 -1.02 26.49
CA PHE A 9 -16.82 -1.32 26.16
C PHE A 9 -17.09 -1.00 24.69
N ARG A 10 -17.35 -2.05 23.91
CA ARG A 10 -17.71 -1.96 22.49
C ARG A 10 -19.19 -2.25 22.30
N ALA A 11 -19.90 -1.37 21.58
CA ALA A 11 -21.29 -1.61 21.20
C ALA A 11 -21.35 -2.55 19.99
N ALA A 12 -21.87 -3.76 20.15
CA ALA A 12 -22.18 -4.64 19.02
C ALA A 12 -23.48 -4.16 18.36
N LEU A 13 -23.44 -3.77 17.09
CA LEU A 13 -24.61 -3.26 16.36
C LEU A 13 -25.27 -4.31 15.45
N SER A 14 -24.70 -5.51 15.36
CA SER A 14 -25.20 -6.57 14.49
C SER A 14 -24.87 -7.95 15.06
N PRO A 15 -25.69 -8.98 14.78
CA PRO A 15 -25.37 -10.39 15.07
C PRO A 15 -24.07 -10.87 14.42
N SER A 16 -23.58 -10.16 13.40
CA SER A 16 -22.29 -10.42 12.73
C SER A 16 -21.05 -10.09 13.58
N GLY A 17 -21.21 -9.62 14.81
CA GLY A 17 -20.10 -9.26 15.70
C GLY A 17 -19.45 -7.91 15.37
N TRP A 18 -20.04 -7.14 14.45
CA TRP A 18 -19.57 -5.79 14.15
C TRP A 18 -19.72 -4.88 15.37
N THR A 19 -18.61 -4.30 15.81
CA THR A 19 -18.54 -3.38 16.95
C THR A 19 -18.33 -1.95 16.47
N PHE A 20 -19.11 -1.03 17.03
CA PHE A 20 -18.95 0.40 16.77
C PHE A 20 -17.56 0.85 17.26
N PRO A 21 -16.73 1.48 16.41
CA PRO A 21 -15.32 1.73 16.73
C PRO A 21 -15.09 2.89 17.71
N VAL A 22 -16.13 3.64 18.07
CA VAL A 22 -16.01 4.75 19.02
C VAL A 22 -16.25 4.21 20.43
N PRO A 23 -15.25 4.24 21.32
CA PRO A 23 -15.37 3.69 22.66
C PRO A 23 -16.25 4.57 23.56
N LEU A 24 -16.91 3.95 24.53
CA LEU A 24 -17.59 4.65 25.61
C LEU A 24 -16.62 4.94 26.75
N ALA A 25 -16.60 6.19 27.24
CA ALA A 25 -15.82 6.60 28.40
C ALA A 25 -16.75 7.13 29.50
N LYS A 26 -16.44 6.77 30.75
CA LYS A 26 -17.17 7.29 31.92
C LYS A 26 -16.72 8.72 32.20
N ARG A 27 -17.66 9.67 32.14
CA ARG A 27 -17.47 11.08 32.50
C ARG A 27 -18.26 11.40 33.77
N LYS A 28 -18.07 12.60 34.32
CA LYS A 28 -18.76 13.06 35.55
C LYS A 28 -20.29 13.04 35.43
N THR A 29 -20.82 13.20 34.22
CA THR A 29 -22.26 13.26 33.91
C THR A 29 -22.81 11.93 33.35
N GLY A 30 -22.02 10.85 33.38
CA GLY A 30 -22.42 9.52 32.87
C GLY A 30 -21.50 9.00 31.78
N TRP A 31 -21.91 7.92 31.13
CA TRP A 31 -21.19 7.33 29.99
C TRP A 31 -21.44 8.16 28.73
N GLN A 32 -20.36 8.51 28.04
CA GLN A 32 -20.42 9.25 26.79
C GLN A 32 -19.41 8.67 25.82
N PHE A 33 -19.66 8.81 24.52
CA PHE A 33 -18.69 8.42 23.51
C PHE A 33 -17.44 9.30 23.59
N ASP A 34 -16.27 8.67 23.57
CA ASP A 34 -15.01 9.37 23.44
C ASP A 34 -14.71 9.57 21.95
N LEU A 35 -15.16 10.70 21.42
CA LEU A 35 -15.01 11.02 20.00
C LEU A 35 -13.54 11.11 19.56
N ALA A 36 -12.65 11.58 20.45
CA ALA A 36 -11.22 11.66 20.15
C ALA A 36 -10.60 10.26 20.01
N ALA A 37 -10.91 9.36 20.94
CA ALA A 37 -10.49 7.97 20.84
C ALA A 37 -11.13 7.27 19.63
N GLY A 38 -12.37 7.61 19.28
CA GLY A 38 -13.06 7.12 18.08
C GLY A 38 -12.38 7.55 16.77
N GLU A 39 -11.97 8.82 16.65
CA GLU A 39 -11.22 9.30 15.49
C GLU A 39 -9.90 8.53 15.33
N GLN A 40 -9.19 8.30 16.43
CA GLN A 40 -7.94 7.53 16.42
C GLN A 40 -8.16 6.08 15.99
N GLU A 41 -9.24 5.44 16.46
CA GLU A 41 -9.57 4.07 16.06
C GLU A 41 -9.94 3.98 14.58
N ILE A 42 -10.78 4.89 14.08
CA ILE A 42 -11.14 4.95 12.65
C ILE A 42 -9.88 5.16 11.80
N ARG A 43 -8.97 6.04 12.23
CA ARG A 43 -7.70 6.28 11.57
C ARG A 43 -6.83 5.01 11.53
N ARG A 44 -6.67 4.31 12.66
CA ARG A 44 -5.91 3.05 12.73
C ARG A 44 -6.48 1.99 11.80
N ARG A 45 -7.80 1.81 11.77
CA ARG A 45 -8.46 0.85 10.87
C ARG A 45 -8.29 1.22 9.40
N ARG A 46 -8.37 2.51 9.06
CA ARG A 46 -8.11 2.99 7.69
C ARG A 46 -6.68 2.71 7.27
N ILE A 47 -5.71 3.04 8.13
CA ILE A 47 -4.29 2.73 7.91
C ILE A 47 -4.14 1.23 7.64
N GLY A 48 -4.56 0.37 8.58
CA GLY A 48 -4.38 -1.08 8.42
C GLY A 48 -5.00 -1.64 7.13
N ARG A 49 -6.20 -1.19 6.76
CA ARG A 49 -6.81 -1.60 5.47
C ARG A 49 -5.99 -1.14 4.26
N ASN A 50 -5.52 0.10 4.27
CA ASN A 50 -4.72 0.63 3.17
C ASN A 50 -3.38 -0.11 3.04
N GLU A 51 -2.73 -0.47 4.16
CA GLU A 51 -1.48 -1.23 4.13
C GLU A 51 -1.70 -2.64 3.55
N LEU A 52 -2.78 -3.32 3.95
CA LEU A 52 -3.15 -4.63 3.39
C LEU A 52 -3.43 -4.55 1.88
N VAL A 53 -4.17 -3.52 1.43
CA VAL A 53 -4.41 -3.29 0.00
C VAL A 53 -3.10 -2.99 -0.73
N ALA A 54 -2.16 -2.26 -0.11
CA ALA A 54 -0.86 -1.99 -0.70
C ALA A 54 -0.04 -3.26 -0.93
N MET A 55 -0.03 -4.18 0.04
CA MET A 55 0.64 -5.47 -0.10
C MET A 55 0.00 -6.34 -1.19
N ASP A 56 -1.33 -6.42 -1.23
CA ASP A 56 -2.04 -7.16 -2.28
C ASP A 56 -1.78 -6.56 -3.68
N THR A 57 -1.78 -5.23 -3.78
CA THR A 57 -1.47 -4.53 -5.04
C THR A 57 -0.06 -4.85 -5.53
N LEU A 58 0.93 -4.93 -4.62
CA LEU A 58 2.29 -5.32 -4.97
C LEU A 58 2.37 -6.74 -5.56
N LEU A 59 1.55 -7.68 -5.09
CA LEU A 59 1.42 -9.00 -5.69
C LEU A 59 0.77 -8.93 -7.08
N GLN A 60 -0.32 -8.16 -7.23
CA GLN A 60 -0.97 -7.97 -8.52
C GLN A 60 -0.04 -7.31 -9.55
N LEU A 61 0.83 -6.38 -9.12
CA LEU A 61 1.86 -5.78 -9.95
C LEU A 61 2.92 -6.79 -10.41
N ALA A 62 3.31 -7.73 -9.54
CA ALA A 62 4.21 -8.83 -9.92
C ALA A 62 3.55 -9.75 -10.96
N ASP A 63 2.26 -10.05 -10.81
CA ASP A 63 1.50 -10.83 -11.79
C ASP A 63 1.34 -10.08 -13.12
N ALA A 64 1.16 -8.77 -13.08
CA ALA A 64 1.13 -7.92 -14.26
C ALA A 64 2.48 -7.89 -15.01
N GLN A 65 3.61 -7.89 -14.29
CA GLN A 65 4.95 -8.03 -14.89
C GLN A 65 5.11 -9.36 -15.62
N GLN A 66 4.63 -10.45 -15.02
CA GLN A 66 4.70 -11.76 -15.65
C GLN A 66 3.86 -11.80 -16.94
N ARG A 67 2.61 -11.32 -16.89
CA ARG A 67 1.76 -11.18 -18.09
C ARG A 67 2.39 -10.29 -19.16
N TYR A 68 3.00 -9.17 -18.76
CA TYR A 68 3.73 -8.30 -19.68
C TYR A 68 4.84 -9.06 -20.40
N ALA A 69 5.69 -9.77 -19.67
CA ALA A 69 6.83 -10.51 -20.24
C ALA A 69 6.38 -11.61 -21.21
N GLU A 70 5.30 -12.32 -20.89
CA GLU A 70 4.75 -13.40 -21.72
C GLU A 70 4.09 -12.90 -23.01
N GLN A 71 3.34 -11.80 -22.94
CA GLN A 71 2.46 -11.38 -24.04
C GLN A 71 3.05 -10.27 -24.91
N ILE A 72 3.86 -9.38 -24.34
CA ILE A 72 4.25 -8.10 -24.98
C ILE A 72 5.76 -7.89 -24.96
N GLY A 73 6.39 -8.17 -23.81
CA GLY A 73 7.78 -7.88 -23.54
C GLY A 73 8.78 -8.85 -24.17
N ASN A 74 8.33 -9.93 -24.82
CA ASN A 74 9.18 -10.98 -25.38
C ASN A 74 10.19 -11.52 -24.35
N GLY A 75 9.69 -11.87 -23.16
CA GLY A 75 10.48 -12.31 -22.01
C GLY A 75 11.13 -11.16 -21.20
N LYS A 76 10.96 -9.90 -21.60
CA LYS A 76 11.42 -8.73 -20.84
C LYS A 76 10.30 -8.13 -20.01
N TYR A 77 10.69 -7.47 -18.93
CA TYR A 77 9.79 -6.82 -17.98
C TYR A 77 9.63 -5.33 -18.28
N ALA A 78 8.49 -4.75 -17.87
CA ALA A 78 8.24 -3.33 -17.99
C ALA A 78 9.04 -2.53 -16.95
N HIS A 79 9.43 -1.30 -17.29
CA HIS A 79 10.21 -0.42 -16.40
C HIS A 79 9.39 0.73 -15.80
N GLN A 80 8.10 0.84 -16.13
CA GLN A 80 7.20 1.88 -15.64
C GLN A 80 5.77 1.36 -15.52
N LEU A 81 4.98 1.96 -14.63
CA LEU A 81 3.59 1.55 -14.42
C LEU A 81 2.71 1.96 -15.59
N VAL A 82 2.80 3.22 -16.02
CA VAL A 82 2.03 3.79 -17.11
C VAL A 82 2.93 3.97 -18.32
N SER A 83 2.51 3.47 -19.48
CA SER A 83 3.28 3.59 -20.71
C SER A 83 3.39 5.03 -21.18
N THR A 84 4.48 5.34 -21.89
CA THR A 84 4.57 6.61 -22.61
C THR A 84 3.49 6.68 -23.69
N PRO A 85 2.94 7.87 -24.00
CA PRO A 85 1.86 8.01 -24.98
C PRO A 85 2.16 7.31 -26.31
N GLY A 86 1.21 6.49 -26.77
CA GLY A 86 1.32 5.73 -28.03
C GLY A 86 2.26 4.52 -27.98
N LYS A 87 2.77 4.12 -26.81
CA LYS A 87 3.63 2.93 -26.64
C LYS A 87 3.02 1.94 -25.64
N THR A 88 3.58 0.73 -25.64
CA THR A 88 3.23 -0.39 -24.74
C THR A 88 4.44 -0.78 -23.87
N ASN A 89 5.16 0.20 -23.35
CA ASN A 89 6.41 0.04 -22.60
C ASN A 89 6.25 0.18 -21.07
N GLY A 90 5.01 0.18 -20.58
CA GLY A 90 4.65 0.13 -19.17
C GLY A 90 3.65 -1.00 -18.91
N LEU A 91 3.13 -1.10 -17.69
CA LEU A 91 2.11 -2.11 -17.32
C LEU A 91 0.68 -1.70 -17.68
N TYR A 92 0.44 -0.41 -17.93
CA TYR A 92 -0.83 0.16 -18.36
C TYR A 92 -0.67 0.99 -19.65
N TRP A 93 -1.62 0.86 -20.56
CA TRP A 93 -1.88 1.80 -21.65
C TRP A 93 -3.38 1.77 -21.99
N PRO A 94 -3.97 2.86 -22.49
CA PRO A 94 -5.34 2.82 -22.99
C PRO A 94 -5.43 1.86 -24.18
N SER A 95 -6.31 0.86 -24.09
CA SER A 95 -6.61 -0.07 -25.18
C SER A 95 -8.00 0.23 -25.77
N ALA A 96 -8.17 -0.07 -27.06
CA ALA A 96 -9.46 0.02 -27.75
C ALA A 96 -10.23 -1.31 -27.76
N SER A 97 -9.57 -2.44 -27.41
CA SER A 97 -10.18 -3.77 -27.40
C SER A 97 -9.51 -4.72 -26.41
N ALA A 98 -10.26 -5.73 -25.96
CA ALA A 98 -9.78 -6.72 -24.98
C ALA A 98 -8.54 -7.50 -25.46
N GLU A 99 -8.38 -7.69 -26.76
CA GLU A 99 -7.23 -8.41 -27.34
C GLU A 99 -5.90 -7.65 -27.17
N ASN A 100 -5.94 -6.33 -26.95
CA ASN A 100 -4.76 -5.47 -26.77
C ASN A 100 -4.72 -4.81 -25.39
N ASP A 101 -5.52 -5.31 -24.44
CA ASP A 101 -5.58 -4.77 -23.10
C ASP A 101 -4.22 -4.86 -22.41
N SER A 102 -3.89 -3.80 -21.67
CA SER A 102 -2.70 -3.78 -20.87
C SER A 102 -2.83 -4.73 -19.67
N PRO A 103 -1.70 -5.25 -19.13
CA PRO A 103 -1.72 -6.10 -17.94
C PRO A 103 -2.41 -5.48 -16.72
N LEU A 104 -2.34 -4.16 -16.56
CA LEU A 104 -3.08 -3.40 -15.55
C LEU A 104 -4.26 -2.65 -16.15
N GLY A 105 -5.25 -2.35 -15.30
CA GLY A 105 -6.36 -1.45 -15.63
C GLY A 105 -6.04 0.03 -15.39
N PRO A 106 -7.02 0.92 -15.65
CA PRO A 106 -6.86 2.38 -15.55
C PRO A 106 -6.51 2.89 -14.15
N ASP A 107 -6.72 2.10 -13.10
CA ASP A 107 -6.30 2.41 -11.73
C ASP A 107 -4.79 2.68 -11.62
N ALA A 108 -3.98 2.18 -12.55
CA ALA A 108 -2.55 2.48 -12.64
C ALA A 108 -2.25 3.99 -12.74
N LEU A 109 -3.19 4.80 -13.27
CA LEU A 109 -3.07 6.25 -13.35
C LEU A 109 -3.06 6.91 -11.96
N ALA A 110 -3.67 6.28 -10.95
CA ALA A 110 -3.72 6.75 -9.57
C ALA A 110 -2.58 6.22 -8.69
N MET A 111 -1.71 5.36 -9.22
CA MET A 111 -0.65 4.70 -8.44
C MET A 111 0.67 5.50 -8.38
N GLY A 112 0.88 6.44 -9.29
CA GLY A 112 2.18 7.08 -9.49
C GLY A 112 2.66 7.99 -8.34
N PRO A 113 3.96 8.31 -8.31
CA PRO A 113 4.56 9.23 -7.33
C PRO A 113 4.04 10.67 -7.44
N GLU A 114 3.57 11.09 -8.62
CA GLU A 114 3.14 12.46 -8.91
C GLU A 114 1.64 12.70 -8.64
N VAL A 115 0.87 11.64 -8.38
CA VAL A 115 -0.59 11.73 -8.14
C VAL A 115 -0.87 12.58 -6.89
N PRO A 116 -1.89 13.43 -6.81
CA PRO A 116 -2.19 14.12 -5.56
C PRO A 116 -2.53 13.12 -4.42
N PRO A 117 -2.14 13.36 -3.15
CA PRO A 117 -2.32 12.35 -2.11
C PRO A 117 -3.77 11.90 -1.84
N GLU A 118 -4.74 12.76 -2.13
CA GLU A 118 -6.19 12.53 -2.05
C GLU A 118 -6.73 11.62 -3.16
N GLU A 119 -6.02 11.53 -4.27
CA GLU A 119 -6.35 10.69 -5.43
C GLU A 119 -5.49 9.42 -5.48
N ALA A 120 -4.47 9.32 -4.62
CA ALA A 120 -3.56 8.18 -4.59
C ALA A 120 -4.32 6.87 -4.35
N PHE A 121 -4.00 5.85 -5.15
CA PHE A 121 -4.65 4.55 -5.13
C PHE A 121 -4.65 3.94 -3.71
N TYR A 122 -5.84 3.85 -3.11
CA TYR A 122 -6.03 3.45 -1.70
C TYR A 122 -5.09 4.16 -0.69
N GLY A 123 -4.73 5.41 -0.98
CA GLY A 123 -3.84 6.22 -0.15
C GLY A 123 -2.37 5.81 -0.20
N TYR A 124 -1.97 5.03 -1.20
CA TYR A 124 -0.61 4.56 -1.44
C TYR A 124 -0.11 4.94 -2.84
N ARG A 125 1.22 5.01 -2.94
CA ARG A 125 1.96 5.25 -4.18
C ARG A 125 2.86 4.08 -4.46
N TYR A 126 3.12 3.85 -5.73
CA TYR A 126 3.85 2.68 -6.22
C TYR A 126 4.86 3.12 -7.27
N ARG A 127 5.98 2.39 -7.34
CA ARG A 127 6.99 2.57 -8.37
C ARG A 127 7.72 1.27 -8.65
N ILE A 128 8.09 1.05 -9.90
CA ILE A 128 9.07 0.04 -10.31
C ILE A 128 10.48 0.59 -10.02
N ILE A 129 11.27 -0.19 -9.29
CA ILE A 129 12.66 0.11 -8.95
C ILE A 129 13.56 -1.00 -9.48
N ALA A 130 14.86 -0.73 -9.57
CA ALA A 130 15.84 -1.76 -9.91
C ALA A 130 15.80 -2.90 -8.86
N PRO A 131 15.93 -4.16 -9.29
CA PRO A 131 16.01 -5.29 -8.38
C PRO A 131 17.26 -5.19 -7.47
N PRO A 132 17.34 -5.98 -6.39
CA PRO A 132 18.50 -6.00 -5.51
C PRO A 132 19.77 -6.34 -6.28
N GLU A 133 20.85 -5.59 -6.03
CA GLU A 133 22.17 -5.89 -6.61
C GLU A 133 22.64 -7.28 -6.21
N GLY A 134 23.25 -8.00 -7.16
CA GLY A 134 23.76 -9.36 -6.93
C GLY A 134 22.68 -10.44 -6.77
N SER A 135 21.40 -10.12 -7.01
CA SER A 135 20.30 -11.10 -6.99
C SER A 135 19.86 -11.52 -8.40
N ASP A 136 19.21 -12.68 -8.49
CA ASP A 136 18.59 -13.16 -9.73
C ASP A 136 17.23 -12.49 -10.03
N ALA A 137 16.76 -11.61 -9.15
CA ALA A 137 15.48 -10.94 -9.31
C ALA A 137 15.46 -10.06 -10.56
N LYS A 138 14.33 -10.09 -11.28
CA LYS A 138 14.19 -9.45 -12.59
C LYS A 138 13.53 -8.07 -12.53
N PHE A 139 12.74 -7.83 -11.48
CA PHE A 139 12.08 -6.57 -11.21
C PHE A 139 11.87 -6.41 -9.71
N ALA A 140 11.61 -5.17 -9.29
CA ALA A 140 11.21 -4.85 -7.94
C ALA A 140 10.23 -3.68 -7.93
N PHE A 141 9.45 -3.62 -6.86
CA PHE A 141 8.51 -2.55 -6.60
C PHE A 141 8.72 -1.98 -5.20
N ILE A 142 8.38 -0.71 -5.05
CA ILE A 142 8.21 -0.05 -3.75
C ILE A 142 6.82 0.57 -3.68
N ALA A 143 6.16 0.41 -2.54
CA ALA A 143 4.92 1.09 -2.19
C ALA A 143 5.11 1.91 -0.90
N TRP A 144 4.50 3.10 -0.84
CA TRP A 144 4.57 3.94 0.36
C TRP A 144 3.30 4.80 0.52
N PRO A 145 2.95 5.19 1.76
CA PRO A 145 1.76 5.98 2.01
C PRO A 145 1.86 7.36 1.37
N ALA A 146 0.78 7.78 0.72
CA ALA A 146 0.65 9.13 0.17
C ALA A 146 0.68 10.22 1.26
N ARG A 147 0.19 9.90 2.48
CA ARG A 147 0.29 10.75 3.68
C ARG A 147 0.68 9.89 4.90
N TYR A 148 1.94 9.99 5.32
CA TYR A 148 2.43 9.30 6.53
C TYR A 148 1.58 9.64 7.76
N GLY A 149 1.21 8.62 8.54
CA GLY A 149 0.38 8.78 9.74
C GLY A 149 -1.11 9.03 9.49
N ALA A 150 -1.53 9.08 8.22
CA ALA A 150 -2.93 9.32 7.84
C ALA A 150 -3.48 8.29 6.85
N SER A 151 -2.72 7.96 5.80
CA SER A 151 -3.07 6.92 4.83
C SER A 151 -2.30 5.63 5.03
N GLY A 152 -1.15 5.67 5.71
CA GLY A 152 -0.36 4.52 6.12
C GLY A 152 0.84 4.93 6.97
N ILE A 153 1.55 3.94 7.52
CA ILE A 153 2.79 4.10 8.30
C ILE A 153 3.95 3.44 7.55
N HIS A 154 3.77 2.19 7.12
CA HIS A 154 4.81 1.38 6.53
C HIS A 154 4.93 1.62 5.03
N SER A 155 6.18 1.60 4.56
CA SER A 155 6.51 1.37 3.16
C SER A 155 6.82 -0.11 2.96
N PHE A 156 6.62 -0.60 1.73
CA PHE A 156 6.79 -2.00 1.37
C PHE A 156 7.66 -2.13 0.12
N MET A 157 8.47 -3.18 0.05
CA MET A 157 9.16 -3.59 -1.17
C MET A 157 8.87 -5.06 -1.46
N VAL A 158 8.77 -5.38 -2.75
CA VAL A 158 8.69 -6.76 -3.24
C VAL A 158 9.55 -6.90 -4.49
N ASP A 159 10.13 -8.07 -4.69
CA ASP A 159 10.85 -8.43 -5.91
C ASP A 159 10.12 -9.51 -6.71
N SER A 160 10.72 -9.92 -7.83
CA SER A 160 10.16 -10.98 -8.69
C SER A 160 10.07 -12.36 -8.03
N GLU A 161 10.74 -12.58 -6.89
CA GLU A 161 10.62 -13.81 -6.10
C GLU A 161 9.53 -13.69 -5.01
N ARG A 162 8.74 -12.60 -5.03
CA ARG A 162 7.70 -12.28 -4.05
C ARG A 162 8.24 -12.16 -2.62
N ARG A 163 9.52 -11.79 -2.44
CA ARG A 163 10.08 -11.53 -1.12
C ARG A 163 9.63 -10.15 -0.64
N PHE A 164 8.79 -10.13 0.39
CA PHE A 164 8.25 -8.90 0.98
C PHE A 164 9.12 -8.34 2.10
N TYR A 165 9.31 -7.02 2.05
CA TYR A 165 9.98 -6.25 3.06
C TYR A 165 9.14 -5.04 3.45
N GLU A 166 9.22 -4.64 4.70
CA GLU A 166 8.53 -3.47 5.23
C GLU A 166 9.45 -2.60 6.08
N ARG A 167 9.12 -1.31 6.14
CA ARG A 167 9.84 -0.35 6.98
C ARG A 167 8.99 0.89 7.24
N ASP A 168 8.99 1.36 8.48
CA ASP A 168 8.58 2.73 8.81
C ASP A 168 9.74 3.69 8.48
N LEU A 169 9.54 4.55 7.45
CA LEU A 169 10.52 5.57 7.05
C LEU A 169 10.32 6.92 7.76
N GLY A 170 9.36 6.98 8.69
CA GLY A 170 9.01 8.12 9.52
C GLY A 170 8.28 9.22 8.74
N LYS A 171 8.26 10.42 9.31
CA LYS A 171 7.63 11.62 8.72
C LYS A 171 8.16 11.97 7.32
N SER A 172 9.38 11.54 6.99
CA SER A 172 10.02 11.76 5.68
C SER A 172 9.73 10.64 4.66
N THR A 173 8.77 9.75 4.93
CA THR A 173 8.43 8.61 4.07
C THR A 173 8.22 9.01 2.61
N GLY A 174 7.42 10.05 2.35
CA GLY A 174 7.13 10.52 0.98
C GLY A 174 8.40 10.88 0.19
N THR A 175 9.33 11.61 0.81
CA THR A 175 10.61 11.98 0.18
C THR A 175 11.57 10.81 0.07
N ARG A 176 11.72 10.01 1.14
CA ARG A 176 12.69 8.90 1.19
C ARG A 176 12.31 7.78 0.22
N ALA A 177 11.08 7.26 0.30
CA ALA A 177 10.59 6.24 -0.63
C ALA A 177 10.49 6.81 -2.06
N GLY A 178 10.04 8.05 -2.20
CA GLY A 178 9.99 8.76 -3.49
C GLY A 178 11.35 8.96 -4.16
N ALA A 179 12.46 8.92 -3.41
CA ALA A 179 13.81 8.99 -3.95
C ALA A 179 14.43 7.62 -4.25
N MET A 180 13.86 6.52 -3.74
CA MET A 180 14.40 5.18 -3.99
C MET A 180 14.29 4.79 -5.46
N ARG A 181 15.38 4.22 -5.98
CA ARG A 181 15.51 3.76 -7.38
C ARG A 181 15.96 2.31 -7.49
N ALA A 182 16.46 1.72 -6.41
CA ALA A 182 16.87 0.33 -6.33
C ALA A 182 16.38 -0.29 -5.01
N PHE A 183 16.10 -1.58 -5.04
CA PHE A 183 15.78 -2.36 -3.86
C PHE A 183 17.06 -2.56 -3.05
N SER A 184 17.05 -2.14 -1.78
CA SER A 184 18.02 -2.61 -0.78
C SER A 184 17.30 -3.19 0.45
N PRO A 185 17.56 -4.44 0.85
CA PRO A 185 16.98 -5.02 2.06
C PRO A 185 17.61 -4.45 3.35
N GLU A 186 18.68 -3.64 3.25
CA GLU A 186 19.39 -3.13 4.43
C GLU A 186 18.50 -2.23 5.31
N GLY A 187 18.32 -2.65 6.56
CA GLY A 187 17.48 -1.95 7.54
C GLY A 187 15.98 -2.04 7.24
N TRP A 188 15.56 -2.99 6.41
CA TRP A 188 14.16 -3.37 6.22
C TRP A 188 13.88 -4.72 6.89
N GLU A 189 12.66 -4.89 7.39
CA GLU A 189 12.22 -6.14 8.02
C GLU A 189 11.51 -7.01 6.99
N ARG A 190 11.74 -8.33 7.01
CA ARG A 190 11.04 -9.24 6.11
C ARG A 190 9.65 -9.52 6.68
N ALA A 191 8.61 -9.36 5.85
CA ALA A 191 7.23 -9.50 6.31
C ALA A 191 6.86 -10.91 6.78
N ALA A 192 7.63 -11.95 6.39
CA ALA A 192 7.44 -13.32 6.84
C ALA A 192 7.92 -13.58 8.28
N ASP A 193 8.65 -12.63 8.87
CA ASP A 193 9.27 -12.77 10.20
C ASP A 193 8.43 -12.09 11.31
N ARG A 194 7.17 -11.73 11.00
CA ARG A 194 6.19 -11.13 11.93
C ARG A 194 5.21 -12.15 12.52
#